data_AF-A0A6M3YIH8-F1
#
_entry.id   AF-A0A6M3YIH8-F1
#
_cell.length_a   1.000
_cell.length_b   1.000
_cell.length_c   1.000
_cell.angle_alpha   90.00
_cell.angle_beta   90.00
_cell.angle_gamma   90.00
#
_symmetry.space_group_name_H-M   'P 1'
#
loop_
_entity.id
_entity.type
_entity.pdbx_description
1 polymer ?
#
loop_
_entity_poly.entity_id
_entity_poly.type
_entity_poly.pdbx_seq_one_letter_code
_entity_poly.pdbx_strand_id
1 'polypeptide(L)'
;QGEKERKLYAVLDSFAQNNGQLGLSDARYANCVKLFLTGVSPLEYQAHRGFAFAGRHLRGVGPRVAAQMQSLDELRHVQTQVHTISHYNKYFDGISEFRHMHDRVWYLSVPKSFFDDARSAGPFEFMIAIGFAFEYVLTNLLFVPFMSGAAYNGDLATVTFGFSAQSDESRHMTLGIEMLKFLLEQHPDNLPIVQKWIDKWFWRGYR
;
A
#
# COMPACT_ATOMS: atom_id res chain seq x y z
N GLN A 1 2.75 16.31 -6.34
CA GLN A 1 1.87 15.31 -6.99
C GLN A 1 1.62 15.58 -8.47
N GLY A 2 1.10 16.74 -8.89
CA GLY A 2 0.74 16.97 -10.32
C GLY A 2 1.82 16.68 -11.37
N GLU A 3 3.08 17.05 -11.12
CA GLU A 3 4.20 16.74 -12.03
C GLU A 3 4.52 15.24 -12.10
N LYS A 4 4.39 14.53 -10.98
CA LYS A 4 4.63 13.08 -10.90
C LYS A 4 3.59 12.32 -11.70
N GLU A 5 2.32 12.71 -11.56
CA GLU A 5 1.21 12.10 -12.32
C GLU A 5 1.40 12.28 -13.82
N ARG A 6 1.73 13.50 -14.27
CA ARG A 6 1.96 13.77 -15.70
C ARG A 6 3.01 12.83 -16.30
N LYS A 7 4.12 12.62 -15.60
CA LYS A 7 5.21 11.73 -16.03
C LYS A 7 4.78 10.26 -15.99
N LEU A 8 4.10 9.84 -14.92
CA LEU A 8 3.61 8.48 -14.77
C LEU A 8 2.68 8.10 -15.93
N TYR A 9 1.62 8.89 -16.18
CA TYR A 9 0.67 8.58 -17.24
C TYR A 9 1.29 8.65 -18.65
N ALA A 10 2.24 9.56 -18.90
CA ALA A 10 2.97 9.57 -20.17
C ALA A 10 3.73 8.25 -20.42
N VAL A 11 4.31 7.65 -19.37
CA VAL A 11 4.96 6.34 -19.47
C VAL A 11 3.94 5.21 -19.62
N LEU A 12 2.82 5.24 -18.90
CA LEU A 12 1.76 4.23 -19.03
C LEU A 12 1.14 4.22 -20.43
N ASP A 13 0.89 5.40 -21.00
CA ASP A 13 0.38 5.55 -22.36
C ASP A 13 1.38 4.99 -23.39
N SER A 14 2.67 5.33 -23.23
CA SER A 14 3.74 4.80 -24.08
C SER A 14 3.87 3.27 -23.95
N PHE A 15 3.80 2.74 -22.72
CA PHE A 15 3.83 1.29 -22.46
C PHE A 15 2.67 0.58 -23.17
N ALA A 16 1.46 1.12 -23.05
CA ALA A 16 0.29 0.56 -23.70
C ALA A 16 0.36 0.65 -25.23
N GLN A 17 0.77 1.80 -25.77
CA GLN A 17 0.90 2.05 -27.21
C GLN A 17 1.90 1.10 -27.87
N ASN A 18 2.98 0.75 -27.17
CA ASN A 18 4.06 -0.07 -27.71
C ASN A 18 3.94 -1.57 -27.36
N ASN A 19 2.77 -2.02 -26.86
CA ASN A 19 2.59 -3.40 -26.40
C ASN A 19 3.68 -3.84 -25.40
N GLY A 20 3.99 -2.99 -24.42
CA GLY A 20 5.09 -3.20 -23.47
C GLY A 20 4.99 -4.50 -22.68
N GLN A 21 3.81 -5.11 -22.58
CA GLN A 21 3.63 -6.43 -21.96
C GLN A 21 4.40 -7.55 -22.68
N LEU A 22 4.74 -7.37 -23.96
CA LEU A 22 5.56 -8.31 -24.72
C LEU A 22 7.05 -8.22 -24.34
N GLY A 23 7.45 -7.18 -23.61
CA GLY A 23 8.80 -7.00 -23.09
C GLY A 23 9.07 -7.71 -21.76
N LEU A 24 8.08 -8.41 -21.20
CA LEU A 24 8.26 -9.21 -20.00
C LEU A 24 9.24 -10.37 -20.24
N SER A 25 10.01 -10.73 -19.21
CA SER A 25 10.95 -11.86 -19.26
C SER A 25 10.27 -13.19 -19.61
N ASP A 26 9.10 -13.46 -19.04
CA ASP A 26 8.29 -14.65 -19.23
C ASP A 26 6.84 -14.37 -18.78
N ALA A 27 5.83 -14.95 -19.43
CA ALA A 27 4.43 -14.78 -19.05
C ALA A 27 4.13 -15.23 -17.61
N ARG A 28 4.96 -16.10 -17.01
CA ARG A 28 4.88 -16.49 -15.60
C ARG A 28 5.00 -15.31 -14.65
N TYR A 29 5.75 -14.26 -15.00
CA TYR A 29 5.86 -13.05 -14.19
C TYR A 29 4.50 -12.37 -13.99
N ALA A 30 3.58 -12.47 -14.96
CA ALA A 30 2.26 -11.88 -14.83
C ALA A 30 1.51 -12.39 -13.59
N ASN A 31 1.79 -13.60 -13.09
CA ASN A 31 1.18 -14.09 -11.84
C ASN A 31 1.53 -13.23 -10.61
N CYS A 32 2.71 -12.59 -10.58
CA CYS A 32 3.06 -11.61 -9.55
C CYS A 32 2.15 -10.38 -9.63
N VAL A 33 1.90 -9.88 -10.85
CA VAL A 33 0.97 -8.77 -11.11
C VAL A 33 -0.46 -9.14 -10.69
N LYS A 34 -0.88 -10.40 -10.91
CA LYS A 34 -2.19 -10.90 -10.46
C LYS A 34 -2.31 -10.87 -8.95
N LEU A 35 -1.31 -11.39 -8.23
CA LEU A 35 -1.30 -11.37 -6.78
C LEU A 35 -1.29 -9.93 -6.24
N PHE A 36 -0.52 -9.03 -6.86
CA PHE A 36 -0.46 -7.64 -6.44
C PHE A 36 -1.81 -6.93 -6.58
N LEU A 37 -2.45 -7.01 -7.76
CA LEU A 37 -3.72 -6.34 -8.01
C LEU A 37 -4.88 -6.90 -7.18
N THR A 38 -4.87 -8.20 -6.88
CA THR A 38 -5.95 -8.86 -6.13
C THR A 38 -5.72 -8.85 -4.61
N GLY A 39 -4.46 -8.85 -4.17
CA GLY A 39 -4.07 -8.94 -2.77
C GLY A 39 -3.66 -7.62 -2.15
N VAL A 40 -2.82 -6.84 -2.84
CA VAL A 40 -2.17 -5.63 -2.30
C VAL A 40 -2.94 -4.36 -2.67
N SER A 41 -3.31 -4.17 -3.95
CA SER A 41 -4.02 -2.94 -4.36
C SER A 41 -5.32 -2.65 -3.61
N PRO A 42 -6.13 -3.65 -3.20
CA PRO A 42 -7.29 -3.38 -2.36
C PRO A 42 -6.91 -2.91 -0.95
N LEU A 43 -5.71 -3.21 -0.46
CA LEU A 43 -5.20 -2.73 0.82
C LEU A 43 -4.93 -1.24 0.80
N GLU A 44 -4.43 -0.69 -0.32
CA GLU A 44 -4.26 0.76 -0.47
C GLU A 44 -5.60 1.50 -0.34
N TYR A 45 -6.67 0.96 -0.94
CA TYR A 45 -8.01 1.55 -0.76
C TYR A 45 -8.51 1.41 0.68
N GLN A 46 -8.14 0.33 1.38
CA GLN A 46 -8.44 0.18 2.80
C GLN A 46 -7.63 1.15 3.66
N ALA A 47 -6.35 1.35 3.38
CA ALA A 47 -5.47 2.32 4.02
C ALA A 47 -6.02 3.73 3.82
N HIS A 48 -6.42 4.11 2.60
CA HIS A 48 -7.11 5.36 2.32
C HIS A 48 -8.27 5.61 3.30
N ARG A 49 -9.16 4.61 3.45
CA ARG A 49 -10.32 4.72 4.34
C ARG A 49 -9.91 4.77 5.82
N GLY A 50 -8.93 3.98 6.22
CA GLY A 50 -8.41 3.94 7.59
C GLY A 50 -7.75 5.27 8.00
N PHE A 51 -6.93 5.85 7.13
CA PHE A 51 -6.31 7.15 7.35
C PHE A 51 -7.32 8.30 7.28
N ALA A 52 -8.37 8.20 6.44
CA ALA A 52 -9.48 9.16 6.49
C ALA A 52 -10.20 9.11 7.84
N PHE A 53 -10.43 7.90 8.38
CA PHE A 53 -10.97 7.72 9.72
C PHE A 53 -10.04 8.31 10.79
N ALA A 54 -8.74 7.99 10.78
CA ALA A 54 -7.77 8.53 11.73
C ALA A 54 -7.68 10.06 11.65
N GLY A 55 -7.64 10.62 10.43
CA GLY A 55 -7.60 12.05 10.15
C GLY A 55 -8.83 12.82 10.63
N ARG A 56 -9.95 12.15 10.91
CA ARG A 56 -11.13 12.74 11.55
C ARG A 56 -11.12 12.60 13.08
N HIS A 57 -10.56 11.53 13.62
CA HIS A 57 -10.71 11.15 15.03
C HIS A 57 -9.51 11.54 15.91
N LEU A 58 -8.33 11.75 15.34
CA LEU A 58 -7.18 12.26 16.08
C LEU A 58 -7.42 13.73 16.50
N ARG A 59 -7.15 14.05 17.77
CA ARG A 59 -7.45 15.38 18.33
C ARG A 59 -6.37 16.44 18.05
N GLY A 60 -5.13 16.03 17.82
CA GLY A 60 -4.05 16.95 17.41
C GLY A 60 -4.19 17.37 15.95
N VAL A 61 -4.05 18.67 15.65
CA VAL A 61 -4.12 19.19 14.27
C VAL A 61 -3.02 18.57 13.39
N GLY A 62 -1.79 18.46 13.91
CA GLY A 62 -0.66 17.87 13.18
C GLY A 62 -0.94 16.42 12.71
N PRO A 63 -1.21 15.48 13.63
CA PRO A 63 -1.57 14.10 13.25
C PRO A 63 -2.78 14.00 12.32
N ARG A 64 -3.77 14.90 12.45
CA ARG A 64 -4.91 14.92 11.51
C ARG A 64 -4.50 15.25 10.09
N VAL A 65 -3.74 16.33 9.90
CA VAL A 65 -3.31 16.76 8.56
C VAL A 65 -2.40 15.70 7.94
N ALA A 66 -1.47 15.12 8.73
CA ALA A 66 -0.62 14.05 8.24
C ALA A 66 -1.42 12.82 7.79
N ALA A 67 -2.40 12.37 8.59
CA ALA A 67 -3.27 11.26 8.21
C ALA A 67 -4.15 11.57 6.99
N GLN A 68 -4.64 12.81 6.84
CA GLN A 68 -5.41 13.21 5.65
C GLN A 68 -4.54 13.22 4.39
N MET A 69 -3.31 13.70 4.49
CA MET A 69 -2.36 13.67 3.37
C MET A 69 -2.03 12.23 2.98
N GLN A 70 -1.75 11.37 3.97
CA GLN A 70 -1.51 9.95 3.70
C GLN A 70 -2.74 9.29 3.07
N SER A 71 -3.95 9.53 3.60
CA SER A 71 -5.20 9.03 3.00
C SER A 71 -5.32 9.35 1.51
N LEU A 72 -4.96 10.57 1.08
CA LEU A 72 -4.99 10.95 -0.34
C LEU A 72 -3.88 10.28 -1.15
N ASP A 73 -2.70 10.09 -0.56
CA ASP A 73 -1.63 9.32 -1.20
C ASP A 73 -2.04 7.85 -1.39
N GLU A 74 -2.69 7.21 -0.42
CA GLU A 74 -3.18 5.82 -0.59
C GLU A 74 -4.27 5.71 -1.67
N LEU A 75 -5.11 6.74 -1.80
CA LEU A 75 -6.08 6.80 -2.91
C LEU A 75 -5.37 6.94 -4.26
N ARG A 76 -4.30 7.74 -4.32
CA ARG A 76 -3.43 7.85 -5.50
C ARG A 76 -2.81 6.49 -5.81
N HIS A 77 -2.32 5.75 -4.82
CA HIS A 77 -1.70 4.44 -5.01
C HIS A 77 -2.69 3.45 -5.63
N VAL A 78 -3.86 3.22 -5.03
CA VAL A 78 -4.83 2.26 -5.60
C VAL A 78 -5.22 2.63 -7.04
N GLN A 79 -5.48 3.91 -7.32
CA GLN A 79 -5.89 4.35 -8.65
C GLN A 79 -4.77 4.15 -9.68
N THR A 80 -3.54 4.56 -9.33
CA THR A 80 -2.39 4.43 -10.22
C THR A 80 -1.97 2.97 -10.40
N GLN A 81 -2.10 2.10 -9.39
CA GLN A 81 -1.90 0.66 -9.52
C GLN A 81 -2.92 0.04 -10.48
N VAL A 82 -4.21 0.37 -10.34
CA VAL A 82 -5.26 -0.08 -11.27
C VAL A 82 -4.96 0.36 -12.70
N HIS A 83 -4.56 1.61 -12.90
CA HIS A 83 -4.23 2.11 -14.25
C HIS A 83 -2.94 1.50 -14.81
N THR A 84 -1.91 1.34 -13.98
CA THR A 84 -0.65 0.65 -14.34
C THR A 84 -0.93 -0.78 -14.81
N ILE A 85 -1.82 -1.49 -14.11
CA ILE A 85 -2.11 -2.90 -14.39
C ILE A 85 -3.20 -3.07 -15.45
N SER A 86 -3.94 -2.01 -15.80
CA SER A 86 -5.06 -2.05 -16.73
C SER A 86 -4.70 -2.65 -18.10
N HIS A 87 -3.48 -2.43 -18.59
CA HIS A 87 -3.02 -2.98 -19.86
C HIS A 87 -2.80 -4.48 -19.77
N TYR A 88 -2.23 -4.99 -18.67
CA TYR A 88 -2.06 -6.44 -18.45
C TYR A 88 -3.41 -7.16 -18.46
N ASN A 89 -4.46 -6.58 -17.87
CA ASN A 89 -5.80 -7.17 -17.84
C ASN A 89 -6.43 -7.39 -19.24
N LYS A 90 -5.91 -6.75 -20.29
CA LYS A 90 -6.36 -6.98 -21.67
C LYS A 90 -5.75 -8.24 -22.30
N TYR A 91 -4.62 -8.71 -21.79
CA TYR A 91 -3.81 -9.77 -22.40
C TYR A 91 -3.58 -10.99 -21.50
N PHE A 92 -3.79 -10.85 -20.19
CA PHE A 92 -3.64 -11.92 -19.21
C PHE A 92 -4.95 -12.11 -18.43
N ASP A 93 -5.18 -13.36 -18.02
CA ASP A 93 -6.35 -13.77 -17.25
C ASP A 93 -6.21 -13.49 -15.74
N GLY A 94 -7.29 -13.72 -14.99
CA GLY A 94 -7.25 -13.80 -13.53
C GLY A 94 -7.26 -12.46 -12.77
N ILE A 95 -7.42 -11.31 -13.45
CA ILE A 95 -7.39 -9.98 -12.82
C ILE A 95 -8.58 -9.07 -13.14
N SER A 96 -9.52 -9.52 -13.95
CA SER A 96 -10.68 -8.74 -14.40
C SER A 96 -11.66 -8.37 -13.28
N GLU A 97 -11.72 -9.17 -12.22
CA GLU A 97 -12.66 -9.01 -11.10
C GLU A 97 -11.96 -8.81 -9.75
N PHE A 98 -10.78 -8.18 -9.75
CA PHE A 98 -9.89 -8.13 -8.58
C PHE A 98 -10.57 -7.70 -7.27
N ARG A 99 -11.48 -6.72 -7.31
CA ARG A 99 -12.26 -6.28 -6.13
C ARG A 99 -13.22 -7.35 -5.63
N HIS A 100 -13.93 -8.01 -6.54
CA HIS A 100 -14.88 -9.07 -6.18
C HIS A 100 -14.14 -10.27 -5.58
N MET A 101 -12.98 -10.61 -6.16
CA MET A 101 -12.09 -11.68 -5.70
C MET A 101 -11.53 -11.39 -4.31
N HIS A 102 -11.03 -10.18 -4.03
CA HIS A 102 -10.43 -9.81 -2.74
C HIS A 102 -11.37 -10.12 -1.56
N ASP A 103 -12.67 -9.95 -1.76
CA ASP A 103 -13.68 -10.19 -0.73
C ASP A 103 -14.12 -11.66 -0.58
N ARG A 104 -13.71 -12.58 -1.47
CA ARG A 104 -14.31 -13.93 -1.59
C ARG A 104 -13.33 -15.07 -1.76
N VAL A 105 -12.21 -14.84 -2.44
CA VAL A 105 -11.24 -15.91 -2.72
C VAL A 105 -10.48 -16.23 -1.44
N TRP A 106 -10.35 -17.53 -1.14
CA TRP A 106 -9.86 -18.03 0.14
C TRP A 106 -8.51 -17.45 0.57
N TYR A 107 -7.50 -17.43 -0.30
CA TYR A 107 -6.17 -16.93 0.08
C TYR A 107 -6.14 -15.41 0.20
N LEU A 108 -7.07 -14.71 -0.45
CA LEU A 108 -7.21 -13.25 -0.33
C LEU A 108 -7.89 -12.84 0.99
N SER A 109 -8.47 -13.80 1.73
CA SER A 109 -8.89 -13.53 3.10
C SER A 109 -7.73 -13.18 4.02
N VAL A 110 -6.49 -13.59 3.68
CA VAL A 110 -5.28 -13.27 4.45
C VAL A 110 -5.04 -11.76 4.48
N PRO A 111 -4.76 -11.08 3.34
CA PRO A 111 -4.57 -9.62 3.32
C PRO A 111 -5.84 -8.87 3.73
N LYS A 112 -7.03 -9.36 3.33
CA LYS A 112 -8.30 -8.74 3.73
C LYS A 112 -8.47 -8.69 5.24
N SER A 113 -8.30 -9.83 5.92
CA SER A 113 -8.49 -9.91 7.38
C SER A 113 -7.44 -9.13 8.17
N PHE A 114 -6.25 -8.91 7.61
CA PHE A 114 -5.22 -8.05 8.21
C PHE A 114 -5.72 -6.60 8.28
N PHE A 115 -6.20 -6.04 7.17
CA PHE A 115 -6.71 -4.67 7.13
C PHE A 115 -8.10 -4.52 7.77
N ASP A 116 -8.96 -5.54 7.73
CA ASP A 116 -10.24 -5.51 8.45
C ASP A 116 -10.00 -5.42 9.97
N ASP A 117 -9.04 -6.17 10.53
CA ASP A 117 -8.64 -6.06 11.93
C ASP A 117 -8.13 -4.64 12.23
N ALA A 118 -7.18 -4.13 11.44
CA ALA A 118 -6.58 -2.81 11.67
C ALA A 118 -7.64 -1.68 11.61
N ARG A 119 -8.56 -1.73 10.64
CA ARG A 119 -9.61 -0.71 10.46
C ARG A 119 -10.77 -0.83 11.45
N SER A 120 -10.97 -2.01 12.04
CA SER A 120 -11.96 -2.21 13.10
C SER A 120 -11.44 -1.77 14.48
N ALA A 121 -10.12 -1.60 14.62
CA ALA A 121 -9.48 -1.14 15.84
C ALA A 121 -9.67 0.37 16.09
N GLY A 122 -9.24 0.82 17.27
CA GLY A 122 -9.21 2.25 17.62
C GLY A 122 -8.16 3.02 16.80
N PRO A 123 -8.27 4.37 16.71
CA PRO A 123 -7.40 5.17 15.86
C PRO A 123 -5.91 5.08 16.22
N PHE A 124 -5.56 4.87 17.49
CA PHE A 124 -4.17 4.70 17.91
C PHE A 124 -3.59 3.34 17.55
N GLU A 125 -4.38 2.27 17.72
CA GLU A 125 -3.97 0.94 17.28
C GLU A 125 -3.79 0.93 15.76
N PHE A 126 -4.70 1.55 15.00
CA PHE A 126 -4.56 1.69 13.55
C PHE A 126 -3.24 2.39 13.15
N MET A 127 -2.84 3.45 13.85
CA MET A 127 -1.58 4.14 13.57
C MET A 127 -0.35 3.28 13.91
N ILE A 128 -0.41 2.43 14.94
CA ILE A 128 0.67 1.48 15.23
C ILE A 128 0.67 0.31 14.24
N ALA A 129 -0.51 -0.19 13.85
CA ALA A 129 -0.67 -1.30 12.91
C ALA A 129 -0.18 -0.94 11.50
N ILE A 130 -0.74 0.13 10.93
CA ILE A 130 -0.47 0.51 9.54
C ILE A 130 0.68 1.51 9.51
N GLY A 131 0.57 2.64 10.20
CA GLY A 131 1.60 3.68 10.17
C GLY A 131 2.98 3.19 10.62
N PHE A 132 3.08 2.52 11.77
CA PHE A 132 4.38 2.06 12.27
C PHE A 132 4.77 0.65 11.78
N ALA A 133 3.99 -0.38 12.09
CA ALA A 133 4.41 -1.75 11.80
C ALA A 133 4.47 -2.03 10.28
N PHE A 134 3.43 -1.64 9.53
CA PHE A 134 3.39 -1.89 8.09
C PHE A 134 4.25 -0.90 7.30
N GLU A 135 3.96 0.41 7.40
CA GLU A 135 4.57 1.46 6.57
C GLU A 135 6.00 1.82 6.96
N TYR A 136 6.47 1.45 8.15
CA TYR A 136 7.85 1.73 8.57
C TYR A 136 8.69 0.46 8.75
N VAL A 137 8.26 -0.49 9.58
CA VAL A 137 9.07 -1.68 9.90
C VAL A 137 9.09 -2.68 8.75
N LEU A 138 7.94 -2.96 8.14
CA LEU A 138 7.78 -4.04 7.16
C LEU A 138 7.73 -3.56 5.71
N THR A 139 7.61 -2.25 5.46
CA THR A 139 7.33 -1.68 4.12
C THR A 139 8.30 -2.18 3.05
N ASN A 140 9.60 -2.24 3.35
CA ASN A 140 10.61 -2.67 2.38
C ASN A 140 10.49 -4.15 2.00
N LEU A 141 9.92 -5.00 2.86
CA LEU A 141 9.67 -6.41 2.56
C LEU A 141 8.51 -6.59 1.57
N LEU A 142 7.65 -5.59 1.40
CA LEU A 142 6.61 -5.56 0.38
C LEU A 142 7.08 -4.79 -0.85
N PHE A 143 7.51 -3.54 -0.65
CA PHE A 143 7.81 -2.60 -1.72
C PHE A 143 8.98 -3.06 -2.59
N VAL A 144 10.12 -3.40 -1.97
CA VAL A 144 11.34 -3.73 -2.73
C VAL A 144 11.15 -4.97 -3.59
N PRO A 145 10.60 -6.10 -3.12
CA PRO A 145 10.42 -7.28 -3.97
C PRO A 145 9.53 -7.04 -5.19
N PHE A 146 8.41 -6.32 -5.06
CA PHE A 146 7.55 -6.03 -6.21
C PHE A 146 8.19 -5.05 -7.19
N MET A 147 8.74 -3.93 -6.70
CA MET A 147 9.28 -2.87 -7.58
C MET A 147 10.61 -3.27 -8.22
N SER A 148 11.50 -3.93 -7.47
CA SER A 148 12.74 -4.46 -8.06
C SER A 148 12.45 -5.69 -8.92
N GLY A 149 11.55 -6.59 -8.51
CA GLY A 149 11.12 -7.72 -9.33
C GLY A 149 10.62 -7.30 -10.70
N ALA A 150 9.84 -6.20 -10.76
CA ALA A 150 9.42 -5.60 -12.03
C ALA A 150 10.61 -5.16 -12.90
N ALA A 151 11.61 -4.51 -12.32
CA ALA A 151 12.81 -4.05 -13.05
C ALA A 151 13.62 -5.20 -13.64
N TYR A 152 13.77 -6.29 -12.89
CA TYR A 152 14.50 -7.48 -13.33
C TYR A 152 13.71 -8.35 -14.31
N ASN A 153 12.41 -8.08 -14.53
CA ASN A 153 11.54 -8.86 -15.42
C ASN A 153 10.95 -8.04 -16.58
N GLY A 154 11.45 -6.83 -16.84
CA GLY A 154 11.03 -6.03 -18.00
C GLY A 154 9.70 -5.30 -17.85
N ASP A 155 9.13 -5.23 -16.65
CA ASP A 155 7.86 -4.56 -16.37
C ASP A 155 8.08 -3.06 -16.11
N LEU A 156 8.19 -2.29 -17.19
CA LEU A 156 8.41 -0.85 -17.14
C LEU A 156 7.27 -0.09 -16.43
N ALA A 157 6.03 -0.56 -16.57
CA ALA A 157 4.86 0.09 -16.00
C ALA A 157 4.92 0.06 -14.46
N THR A 158 5.12 -1.12 -13.87
CA THR A 158 5.20 -1.29 -12.41
C THR A 158 6.45 -0.61 -11.83
N VAL A 159 7.60 -0.69 -12.51
CA VAL A 159 8.81 0.05 -12.10
C VAL A 159 8.55 1.54 -12.01
N THR A 160 7.85 2.11 -13.00
CA THR A 160 7.57 3.53 -13.04
C THR A 160 6.61 3.95 -11.93
N PHE A 161 5.59 3.12 -11.62
CA PHE A 161 4.78 3.30 -10.43
C PHE A 161 5.65 3.32 -9.17
N GLY A 162 6.54 2.33 -9.00
CA GLY A 162 7.44 2.25 -7.85
C GLY A 162 8.27 3.52 -7.65
N PHE A 163 8.96 4.00 -8.69
CA PHE A 163 9.70 5.27 -8.60
C PHE A 163 8.80 6.47 -8.27
N SER A 164 7.58 6.49 -8.80
CA SER A 164 6.59 7.53 -8.50
C SER A 164 6.04 7.45 -7.08
N ALA A 165 6.04 6.28 -6.43
CA ALA A 165 5.56 6.10 -5.07
C ALA A 165 6.63 6.44 -4.01
N GLN A 166 7.93 6.24 -4.29
CA GLN A 166 9.01 6.37 -3.30
C GLN A 166 8.99 7.63 -2.40
N SER A 167 8.73 8.80 -2.97
CA SER A 167 8.70 10.03 -2.15
C SER A 167 7.45 10.15 -1.27
N ASP A 168 6.42 9.37 -1.55
CA ASP A 168 5.22 9.27 -0.71
C ASP A 168 5.51 8.31 0.44
N GLU A 169 6.08 7.13 0.14
CA GLU A 169 6.56 6.17 1.14
C GLU A 169 7.51 6.81 2.16
N SER A 170 8.40 7.70 1.73
CA SER A 170 9.29 8.39 2.66
C SER A 170 8.55 9.27 3.69
N ARG A 171 7.41 9.85 3.29
CA ARG A 171 6.53 10.60 4.21
C ARG A 171 5.74 9.66 5.11
N HIS A 172 5.27 8.53 4.58
CA HIS A 172 4.52 7.51 5.33
C HIS A 172 5.38 6.87 6.42
N MET A 173 6.60 6.48 6.07
CA MET A 173 7.63 6.02 7.00
C MET A 173 7.87 7.03 8.13
N THR A 174 8.01 8.31 7.78
CA THR A 174 8.21 9.39 8.77
C THR A 174 7.00 9.53 9.69
N LEU A 175 5.78 9.47 9.16
CA LEU A 175 4.57 9.51 10.00
C LEU A 175 4.53 8.33 10.98
N GLY A 176 4.86 7.13 10.50
CA GLY A 176 4.88 5.91 11.30
C GLY A 176 5.77 6.02 12.53
N ILE A 177 7.03 6.38 12.33
CA ILE A 177 8.00 6.47 13.43
C ILE A 177 7.69 7.61 14.40
N GLU A 178 7.22 8.75 13.91
CA GLU A 178 6.88 9.89 14.77
C GLU A 178 5.63 9.64 15.61
N MET A 179 4.65 8.88 15.08
CA MET A 179 3.48 8.48 15.86
C MET A 179 3.81 7.51 16.98
N LEU A 180 4.73 6.57 16.75
CA LEU A 180 5.21 5.68 17.81
C LEU A 180 5.85 6.49 18.95
N LYS A 181 6.83 7.34 18.62
CA LYS A 181 7.54 8.17 19.60
C LYS A 181 6.58 9.05 20.37
N PHE A 182 5.69 9.74 19.67
CA PHE A 182 4.67 10.59 20.26
C PHE A 182 3.86 9.82 21.32
N LEU A 183 3.33 8.65 20.98
CA LEU A 183 2.51 7.84 21.89
C LEU A 183 3.28 7.40 23.13
N LEU A 184 4.54 6.99 22.98
CA LEU A 184 5.38 6.56 24.11
C LEU A 184 5.75 7.71 25.05
N GLU A 185 5.89 8.93 24.51
CA GLU A 185 6.26 10.11 25.29
C GLU A 185 5.07 10.79 25.98
N GLN A 186 3.83 10.53 25.55
CA GLN A 186 2.65 11.20 26.15
C GLN A 186 2.33 10.74 27.58
N HIS A 187 2.51 9.46 27.90
CA HIS A 187 2.19 8.91 29.22
C HIS A 187 2.86 7.55 29.45
N PRO A 188 3.42 7.25 30.65
CA PRO A 188 4.09 5.98 30.91
C PRO A 188 3.19 4.74 30.71
N ASP A 189 1.89 4.85 31.01
CA ASP A 189 0.94 3.75 30.82
C ASP A 189 0.71 3.37 29.34
N ASN A 190 1.15 4.21 28.40
CA ASN A 190 1.07 3.88 26.97
C ASN A 190 2.07 2.79 26.58
N LEU A 191 3.21 2.71 27.26
CA LEU A 191 4.27 1.73 26.95
C LEU A 191 3.75 0.28 26.90
N PRO A 192 3.10 -0.27 27.96
CA PRO A 192 2.60 -1.64 27.93
C PRO A 192 1.48 -1.86 26.90
N ILE A 193 0.74 -0.82 26.50
CA ILE A 193 -0.30 -0.91 25.47
C ILE A 193 0.35 -0.99 24.09
N VAL A 194 1.26 -0.07 23.79
CA VAL A 194 1.98 0.01 22.52
C VAL A 194 2.83 -1.24 22.29
N GLN A 195 3.48 -1.77 23.33
CA GLN A 195 4.24 -3.02 23.20
C GLN A 195 3.34 -4.19 22.73
N LYS A 196 2.15 -4.35 23.31
CA LYS A 196 1.20 -5.39 22.89
C LYS A 196 0.78 -5.22 21.43
N TRP A 197 0.60 -3.98 20.98
CA TRP A 197 0.30 -3.70 19.58
C TRP A 197 1.48 -4.02 18.66
N ILE A 198 2.71 -3.67 19.03
CA ILE A 198 3.91 -4.03 18.27
C ILE A 198 4.00 -5.56 18.12
N ASP A 199 3.85 -6.31 19.21
CA ASP A 199 3.90 -7.78 19.18
C ASP A 199 2.81 -8.37 18.26
N LYS A 200 1.56 -7.86 18.39
CA LYS A 200 0.43 -8.28 17.54
C LYS A 200 0.72 -8.00 16.06
N TRP A 201 1.09 -6.76 15.73
CA TRP A 201 1.15 -6.30 14.34
C TRP A 201 2.43 -6.71 13.62
N PHE A 202 3.52 -6.93 14.34
CA PHE A 202 4.67 -7.66 13.81
C PHE A 202 4.26 -9.07 13.37
N TRP A 203 3.58 -9.83 14.23
CA TRP A 203 3.21 -11.20 13.87
C TRP A 203 2.12 -11.30 12.82
N ARG A 204 1.13 -10.41 12.84
CA ARG A 204 0.13 -10.34 11.77
C ARG A 204 0.74 -9.92 10.45
N GLY A 205 1.73 -9.02 10.44
CA GLY A 205 2.39 -8.55 9.21
C GLY A 205 3.44 -9.52 8.66
N TYR A 206 4.06 -10.33 9.51
CA TYR A 206 4.98 -11.38 9.10
C TYR A 206 4.29 -12.57 8.41
N ARG A 207 3.03 -12.84 8.75
CA ARG A 207 2.22 -13.93 8.17
C ARG A 207 1.58 -13.51 6.86
#